data_AF-T1ERT0-F1
#
_entry.id   AF-T1ERT0-F1
#
_cell.length_a   1.000
_cell.length_b   1.000
_cell.length_c   1.000
_cell.angle_alpha   90.00
_cell.angle_beta   90.00
_cell.angle_gamma   90.00
#
_symmetry.space_group_name_H-M   'P 1'
#
loop_
_entity.id
_entity.type
_entity.pdbx_description
1 polymer ?
#
loop_
_entity_poly.entity_id
_entity_poly.type
_entity_poly.pdbx_seq_one_letter_code
_entity_poly.pdbx_strand_id
1 'polypeptide(L)'
;MIALKSGKECNCIGRLDSAVASSQCDVPCANRDACGGRDSYSVYKSKPRKTHDDYASFESRQRDVILKTLPNTYTFEMCAHFCFETNYTFFQKIDPSNRCGCFQEHGTGNSYFTKLICDTCSSDRSEVCRCYHQGHEEKIAIFATRFQYDFQRGVSTYSHCRNRNNGSYEITANCPDGCDPGWRGDSCRERDCSSGRGDCPVGMECIESTVNGNKYVECVCPPGKVRNKWYQCEVFRKNLALHKPPYYSSTYDEHDNPTMGAHYKIHLTDGNYDGYHISHILDAMPAWMAVDLLSLYCVGFIRAYNRINQWTDFLKRMDKFVVRLNETFDVSNREDIRDKVNLCGFGPEEAIQGGNPMIVVCENFTILTRFVFIQPSDERMKDHHTALAELEVFEAGCDLFNGRCGEVEPCREEKKEGTVTISCSYETTEKVFAKLPSSNVILIVGIIGAMLAALTTSVLAAWFFKKRKMKEEEEEGEDKQSVASSEEDEL
;
A
#
# COMPACT_ATOMS: atom_id res chain seq x y z
N MET A 1 22.08 -0.01 -2.96
CA MET A 1 21.81 -0.31 -4.39
C MET A 1 22.25 0.90 -5.22
N ILE A 2 22.32 0.80 -6.54
CA ILE A 2 22.63 1.96 -7.40
C ILE A 2 21.42 2.25 -8.27
N ALA A 3 20.99 3.51 -8.28
CA ALA A 3 19.97 4.03 -9.18
C ALA A 3 20.64 4.89 -10.24
N LEU A 4 20.29 4.71 -11.50
CA LEU A 4 20.81 5.50 -12.62
C LEU A 4 19.68 6.27 -13.30
N LYS A 5 19.85 7.59 -13.46
CA LYS A 5 18.94 8.45 -14.22
C LYS A 5 19.63 9.02 -15.44
N SER A 6 18.87 9.13 -16.54
CA SER A 6 19.36 9.67 -17.81
C SER A 6 20.65 8.98 -18.33
N GLY A 7 20.91 7.74 -17.91
CA GLY A 7 22.11 6.96 -18.28
C GLY A 7 23.45 7.51 -17.79
N LYS A 8 23.45 8.56 -16.95
CA LYS A 8 24.68 9.26 -16.54
C LYS A 8 24.71 9.64 -15.05
N GLU A 9 23.55 9.78 -14.41
CA GLU A 9 23.46 10.26 -13.03
C GLU A 9 23.32 9.08 -12.06
N CYS A 10 24.43 8.72 -11.41
CA CYS A 10 24.46 7.67 -10.40
C CYS A 10 24.00 8.21 -9.04
N ASN A 11 23.01 7.55 -8.45
CA ASN A 11 22.49 7.86 -7.12
C ASN A 11 22.64 6.62 -6.23
N CYS A 12 23.22 6.82 -5.04
CA CYS A 12 23.18 5.82 -3.99
C CYS A 12 21.78 5.82 -3.39
N ILE A 13 21.07 4.71 -3.54
CA ILE A 13 19.74 4.55 -2.93
C ILE A 13 19.78 3.45 -1.87
N GLY A 14 19.18 3.78 -0.73
CA GLY A 14 18.98 2.85 0.37
C GLY A 14 17.75 1.96 0.18
N ARG A 15 16.70 2.46 -0.48
CA ARG A 15 15.37 1.81 -0.56
C ARG A 15 14.67 2.04 -1.90
N LEU A 16 13.67 1.20 -2.18
CA LEU A 16 12.79 1.23 -3.36
C LEU A 16 11.37 1.51 -2.88
N ASP A 17 10.66 2.47 -3.48
CA ASP A 17 9.33 2.88 -2.99
C ASP A 17 8.26 3.03 -4.09
N SER A 18 8.61 3.66 -5.21
CA SER A 18 7.70 3.90 -6.32
C SER A 18 8.23 3.29 -7.61
N ALA A 19 7.61 2.21 -8.06
CA ALA A 19 7.96 1.55 -9.31
C ALA A 19 7.09 2.07 -10.47
N VAL A 20 7.73 2.34 -11.60
CA VAL A 20 7.10 2.68 -12.88
C VAL A 20 7.30 1.54 -13.88
N ALA A 21 6.61 1.62 -15.02
CA ALA A 21 6.79 0.66 -16.11
C ALA A 21 8.23 0.68 -16.64
N SER A 22 8.79 -0.48 -17.00
CA SER A 22 10.16 -0.56 -17.55
C SER A 22 10.31 0.25 -18.84
N SER A 23 9.22 0.45 -19.59
CA SER A 23 9.18 1.30 -20.79
C SER A 23 9.51 2.76 -20.53
N GLN A 24 9.43 3.23 -19.28
CA GLN A 24 9.89 4.57 -18.89
C GLN A 24 11.40 4.65 -18.66
N CYS A 25 12.10 3.51 -18.68
CA CYS A 25 13.56 3.41 -18.56
C CYS A 25 14.22 3.14 -19.92
N ASP A 26 13.97 4.03 -20.88
CA ASP A 26 14.33 3.87 -22.29
C ASP A 26 15.73 4.37 -22.67
N VAL A 27 16.53 4.83 -21.70
CA VAL A 27 17.89 5.30 -21.99
C VAL A 27 18.83 4.10 -22.15
N PRO A 28 19.58 3.97 -23.27
CA PRO A 28 20.50 2.87 -23.46
C PRO A 28 21.83 3.06 -22.70
N CYS A 29 22.27 2.01 -22.02
CA CYS A 29 23.61 1.89 -21.45
C CYS A 29 24.66 1.55 -22.53
N ALA A 30 25.94 1.70 -22.19
CA ALA A 30 27.06 1.29 -23.05
C ALA A 30 27.01 -0.21 -23.44
N ASN A 31 26.46 -1.06 -22.57
CA ASN A 31 26.24 -2.48 -22.82
C ASN A 31 24.89 -2.79 -23.50
N ARG A 32 24.13 -1.77 -23.91
CA ARG A 32 22.77 -1.83 -24.47
C ARG A 32 21.67 -2.26 -23.49
N ASP A 33 21.91 -2.29 -22.18
CA ASP A 33 20.81 -2.44 -21.23
C ASP A 33 20.00 -1.14 -21.09
N ALA A 34 18.84 -1.20 -20.43
CA ALA A 34 18.17 -0.01 -19.87
C ALA A 34 19.10 0.67 -18.85
N CYS A 35 19.12 2.00 -18.81
CA CYS A 35 20.03 2.87 -18.05
C CYS A 35 19.27 3.99 -17.28
N GLY A 36 18.00 3.77 -16.97
CA GLY A 36 17.08 4.77 -16.45
C GLY A 36 16.23 5.44 -17.54
N GLY A 37 15.43 6.40 -17.11
CA GLY A 37 14.59 7.23 -17.98
C GLY A 37 15.01 8.70 -17.92
N ARG A 38 14.29 9.54 -18.66
CA ARG A 38 14.42 11.00 -18.54
C ARG A 38 14.11 11.48 -17.13
N ASP A 39 12.99 11.02 -16.58
CA ASP A 39 12.49 11.40 -15.25
C ASP A 39 12.43 10.23 -14.26
N SER A 40 12.86 9.04 -14.69
CA SER A 40 12.80 7.80 -13.92
C SER A 40 14.20 7.21 -13.72
N TYR A 41 14.36 6.39 -12.68
CA TYR A 41 15.61 5.69 -12.41
C TYR A 41 15.45 4.20 -12.68
N SER A 42 16.46 3.58 -13.27
CA SER A 42 16.60 2.13 -13.22
C SER A 42 17.46 1.76 -12.01
N VAL A 43 17.07 0.70 -11.31
CA VAL A 43 17.77 0.25 -10.12
C VAL A 43 18.46 -1.07 -10.39
N TYR A 44 19.75 -1.11 -10.11
CA TYR A 44 20.58 -2.26 -10.36
C TYR A 44 21.10 -2.86 -9.07
N LYS A 45 21.09 -4.18 -9.07
CA LYS A 45 21.84 -4.99 -8.13
C LYS A 45 23.25 -5.20 -8.70
N SER A 46 24.24 -4.56 -8.09
CA SER A 46 25.64 -4.66 -8.56
C SER A 46 26.32 -5.96 -8.15
N LYS A 47 25.86 -6.62 -7.08
CA LYS A 47 26.36 -7.91 -6.57
C LYS A 47 25.22 -8.72 -5.96
N PRO A 48 25.32 -10.07 -5.94
CA PRO A 48 24.48 -10.93 -5.09
C PRO A 48 24.39 -10.36 -3.68
N ARG A 49 23.18 -10.38 -3.11
CA ARG A 49 22.93 -9.79 -1.78
C ARG A 49 23.56 -10.73 -0.74
N LYS A 50 24.43 -10.17 0.09
CA LYS A 50 25.05 -10.88 1.21
C LYS A 50 24.26 -10.76 2.51
N THR A 51 23.28 -9.85 2.53
CA THR A 51 22.36 -9.61 3.62
C THR A 51 20.98 -9.37 3.04
N HIS A 52 19.96 -9.80 3.79
CA HIS A 52 18.56 -9.51 3.50
C HIS A 52 18.10 -8.39 4.42
N ASP A 53 16.89 -7.87 4.19
CA ASP A 53 16.31 -6.84 5.07
C ASP A 53 15.86 -7.54 6.35
N ASP A 54 16.81 -7.72 7.28
CA ASP A 54 16.51 -8.26 8.58
C ASP A 54 15.55 -7.34 9.32
N TYR A 55 14.66 -7.98 10.04
CA TYR A 55 13.68 -7.30 10.85
C TYR A 55 14.05 -7.48 12.32
N ALA A 56 13.98 -8.71 12.84
CA ALA A 56 14.49 -9.06 14.17
C ALA A 56 14.63 -10.58 14.34
N SER A 57 15.33 -11.02 15.38
CA SER A 57 15.27 -12.41 15.85
C SER A 57 14.28 -12.59 16.99
N PHE A 58 13.50 -13.68 16.99
CA PHE A 58 12.51 -14.00 18.02
C PHE A 58 12.76 -15.36 18.69
N GLU A 59 12.31 -15.49 19.93
CA GLU A 59 12.31 -16.75 20.70
C GLU A 59 11.47 -17.84 20.04
N SER A 60 10.26 -17.46 19.62
CA SER A 60 9.29 -18.37 19.05
C SER A 60 9.09 -18.08 17.57
N ARG A 61 8.82 -19.15 16.84
CA ARG A 61 8.39 -19.10 15.45
C ARG A 61 7.09 -18.31 15.35
N GLN A 62 7.02 -17.40 14.37
CA GLN A 62 5.78 -16.72 14.06
C GLN A 62 4.82 -17.67 13.33
N ARG A 63 3.52 -17.52 13.58
CA ARG A 63 2.51 -18.35 12.92
C ARG A 63 2.52 -18.04 11.42
N ASP A 64 3.03 -18.99 10.64
CA ASP A 64 3.04 -18.87 9.18
C ASP A 64 1.62 -18.98 8.63
N VAL A 65 1.28 -18.07 7.71
CA VAL A 65 0.05 -18.17 6.93
C VAL A 65 0.27 -19.10 5.74
N ILE A 66 1.45 -18.99 5.12
CA ILE A 66 1.87 -19.86 4.02
C ILE A 66 3.21 -20.49 4.36
N LEU A 67 3.30 -21.80 4.15
CA LEU A 67 4.52 -22.56 4.28
C LEU A 67 4.86 -23.21 2.94
N LYS A 68 6.05 -22.95 2.42
CA LYS A 68 6.54 -23.56 1.18
C LYS A 68 7.85 -24.27 1.44
N THR A 69 7.92 -25.55 1.08
CA THR A 69 9.19 -26.27 1.00
C THR A 69 9.91 -25.82 -0.27
N LEU A 70 11.08 -25.22 -0.10
CA LEU A 70 11.91 -24.78 -1.21
C LEU A 70 12.85 -25.93 -1.62
N PRO A 71 13.10 -26.11 -2.94
CA PRO A 71 14.13 -27.03 -3.41
C PRO A 71 15.50 -26.74 -2.78
N ASN A 72 16.38 -27.75 -2.70
CA ASN A 72 17.70 -27.62 -2.05
C ASN A 72 18.64 -26.58 -2.70
N THR A 73 18.33 -26.13 -3.91
CA THR A 73 19.06 -25.09 -4.64
C THR A 73 18.57 -23.67 -4.35
N TYR A 74 17.50 -23.52 -3.55
CA TYR A 74 16.83 -22.24 -3.36
C TYR A 74 17.47 -21.40 -2.26
N THR A 75 17.49 -20.10 -2.52
CA THR A 75 18.20 -19.10 -1.74
C THR A 75 17.23 -18.29 -0.89
N PHE A 76 17.76 -17.53 0.08
CA PHE A 76 16.95 -16.61 0.87
C PHE A 76 16.15 -15.61 0.00
N GLU A 77 16.74 -15.15 -1.11
CA GLU A 77 16.10 -14.24 -2.06
C GLU A 77 14.87 -14.86 -2.72
N MET A 78 14.90 -16.16 -2.99
CA MET A 78 13.75 -16.86 -3.56
C MET A 78 12.60 -16.97 -2.54
N CYS A 79 12.90 -17.11 -1.25
CA CYS A 79 11.89 -17.05 -0.19
C CYS A 79 11.27 -15.64 -0.12
N ALA A 80 12.10 -14.59 -0.17
CA ALA A 80 11.62 -13.20 -0.21
C ALA A 80 10.73 -12.95 -1.44
N HIS A 81 11.15 -13.40 -2.63
CA HIS A 81 10.37 -13.26 -3.86
C HIS A 81 9.03 -14.01 -3.76
N PHE A 82 9.03 -15.22 -3.23
CA PHE A 82 7.79 -16.00 -3.03
C PHE A 82 6.82 -15.30 -2.08
N CYS A 83 7.29 -14.84 -0.91
CA CYS A 83 6.44 -14.15 0.05
C CYS A 83 5.97 -12.79 -0.47
N PHE A 84 6.79 -12.09 -1.27
CA PHE A 84 6.41 -10.86 -1.94
C PHE A 84 5.35 -11.06 -3.03
N GLU A 85 5.50 -12.11 -3.85
CA GLU A 85 4.54 -12.49 -4.89
C GLU A 85 3.18 -12.87 -4.29
N THR A 86 3.20 -13.56 -3.14
CA THR A 86 2.00 -13.93 -2.38
C THR A 86 1.48 -12.83 -1.44
N ASN A 87 2.03 -11.61 -1.56
CA ASN A 87 1.58 -10.41 -0.87
C ASN A 87 1.72 -10.42 0.68
N TYR A 88 2.78 -11.01 1.22
CA TYR A 88 3.11 -10.98 2.65
C TYR A 88 4.28 -10.04 2.98
N THR A 89 4.22 -9.36 4.13
CA THR A 89 5.26 -8.40 4.56
C THR A 89 6.52 -9.09 5.06
N PHE A 90 6.36 -10.22 5.74
CA PHE A 90 7.43 -10.86 6.44
C PHE A 90 7.64 -12.29 5.97
N PHE A 91 8.88 -12.75 6.14
CA PHE A 91 9.23 -14.13 5.94
C PHE A 91 10.26 -14.61 6.95
N GLN A 92 10.27 -15.92 7.18
CA GLN A 92 11.26 -16.62 7.99
C GLN A 92 11.67 -17.92 7.31
N LYS A 93 12.95 -18.29 7.40
CA LYS A 93 13.45 -19.58 6.91
C LYS A 93 13.60 -20.55 8.08
N ILE A 94 13.17 -21.80 7.89
CA ILE A 94 13.30 -22.88 8.85
C ILE A 94 14.42 -23.83 8.41
N ASP A 95 15.62 -23.66 8.97
CA ASP A 95 16.70 -24.65 8.86
C ASP A 95 16.43 -25.76 9.89
N PRO A 96 16.45 -27.07 9.55
CA PRO A 96 17.02 -27.77 8.39
C PRO A 96 16.02 -28.20 7.29
N SER A 97 14.76 -27.76 7.34
CA SER A 97 13.71 -28.28 6.46
C SER A 97 13.57 -27.55 5.12
N ASN A 98 14.42 -26.55 4.84
CA ASN A 98 14.31 -25.66 3.66
C ASN A 98 12.89 -25.08 3.48
N ARG A 99 12.19 -24.80 4.59
CA ARG A 99 10.84 -24.24 4.53
C ARG A 99 10.89 -22.72 4.66
N CYS A 100 10.20 -22.07 3.74
CA CYS A 100 9.93 -20.64 3.72
C CYS A 100 8.55 -20.40 4.31
N GLY A 101 8.49 -19.67 5.42
CA GLY A 101 7.26 -19.22 6.05
C GLY A 101 6.97 -17.77 5.69
N CYS A 102 5.77 -17.47 5.21
CA CYS A 102 5.30 -16.11 4.91
C CYS A 102 4.16 -15.72 5.86
N PHE A 103 4.16 -14.48 6.33
CA PHE A 103 3.11 -13.95 7.21
C PHE A 103 3.00 -12.42 7.08
N GLN A 104 1.79 -11.92 7.38
CA GLN A 104 1.46 -10.51 7.16
C GLN A 104 1.85 -9.67 8.36
N GLU A 105 1.62 -10.20 9.56
CA GLU A 105 1.90 -9.57 10.84
C GLU A 105 2.58 -10.60 11.76
N HIS A 106 3.35 -10.12 12.72
CA HIS A 106 3.98 -10.96 13.74
C HIS A 106 3.40 -10.66 15.12
N GLY A 107 3.52 -11.61 16.04
CA GLY A 107 3.10 -11.44 17.42
C GLY A 107 4.05 -10.57 18.24
N THR A 108 3.65 -10.32 19.49
CA THR A 108 4.55 -9.80 20.52
C THR A 108 5.51 -10.88 21.00
N GLY A 109 6.68 -10.46 21.47
CA GLY A 109 7.66 -11.37 22.07
C GLY A 109 9.03 -10.74 22.17
N ASN A 110 9.92 -11.41 22.90
CA ASN A 110 11.32 -10.99 23.00
C ASN A 110 11.93 -10.97 21.60
N SER A 111 12.40 -9.80 21.21
CA SER A 111 13.05 -9.52 19.94
C SER A 111 14.49 -9.12 20.20
N TYR A 112 15.38 -9.54 19.29
CA TYR A 112 16.82 -9.35 19.40
C TYR A 112 17.35 -8.72 18.13
N PHE A 113 18.12 -7.65 18.31
CA PHE A 113 18.72 -6.86 17.25
C PHE A 113 20.20 -6.72 17.58
N THR A 114 21.00 -7.58 16.98
CA THR A 114 22.46 -7.45 17.04
C THR A 114 22.98 -7.39 15.61
N LYS A 115 24.29 -7.53 15.40
CA LYS A 115 24.82 -7.60 14.06
C LYS A 115 24.29 -8.85 13.34
N LEU A 116 23.62 -8.67 12.21
CA LEU A 116 23.23 -9.77 11.34
C LEU A 116 24.48 -10.44 10.74
N ILE A 117 24.58 -11.75 10.90
CA ILE A 117 25.60 -12.61 10.31
C ILE A 117 24.89 -13.55 9.34
N CYS A 118 25.40 -13.63 8.12
CA CYS A 118 24.84 -14.47 7.06
C CYS A 118 25.90 -15.43 6.50
N ASP A 119 25.58 -16.71 6.54
CA ASP A 119 26.38 -17.78 5.97
C ASP A 119 26.02 -17.99 4.50
N THR A 120 27.06 -18.12 3.68
CA THR A 120 26.91 -18.45 2.26
C THR A 120 26.45 -19.90 2.08
N CYS A 121 25.69 -20.16 1.03
CA CYS A 121 25.31 -21.52 0.67
C CYS A 121 26.53 -22.38 0.31
N SER A 122 26.53 -23.65 0.73
CA SER A 122 27.58 -24.60 0.35
C SER A 122 27.61 -24.90 -1.16
N SER A 123 26.44 -24.86 -1.80
CA SER A 123 26.24 -25.09 -3.25
C SER A 123 26.60 -23.86 -4.10
N ASP A 124 26.38 -22.66 -3.58
CA ASP A 124 26.67 -21.40 -4.27
C ASP A 124 27.15 -20.34 -3.27
N ARG A 125 28.45 -20.02 -3.32
CA ARG A 125 29.07 -19.05 -2.42
C ARG A 125 28.64 -17.60 -2.67
N SER A 126 27.92 -17.35 -3.76
CA SER A 126 27.36 -16.04 -4.06
C SER A 126 26.01 -15.80 -3.37
N GLU A 127 25.39 -16.85 -2.86
CA GLU A 127 24.06 -16.84 -2.27
C GLU A 127 24.11 -17.04 -0.76
N VAL A 128 23.04 -16.61 -0.09
CA VAL A 128 22.88 -16.69 1.36
C VAL A 128 21.86 -17.76 1.73
N CYS A 129 22.25 -18.67 2.62
CA CYS A 129 21.41 -19.80 3.02
C CYS A 129 20.95 -19.73 4.47
N ARG A 130 21.69 -19.05 5.33
CA ARG A 130 21.36 -18.89 6.75
C ARG A 130 21.77 -17.49 7.19
N CYS A 131 20.89 -16.82 7.92
CA CYS A 131 21.21 -15.57 8.57
C CYS A 131 20.73 -15.63 10.01
N TYR A 132 21.49 -15.04 10.92
CA TYR A 132 21.19 -15.00 12.34
C TYR A 132 21.80 -13.75 12.96
N HIS A 133 21.21 -13.29 14.07
CA HIS A 133 21.77 -12.20 14.86
C HIS A 133 22.89 -12.75 15.75
N GLN A 134 24.04 -12.08 15.78
CA GLN A 134 25.20 -12.46 16.58
C GLN A 134 24.83 -12.72 18.06
N GLY A 135 25.18 -13.90 18.58
CA GLY A 135 24.82 -14.33 19.95
C GLY A 135 23.39 -14.88 20.09
N HIS A 136 22.66 -14.97 18.98
CA HIS A 136 21.28 -15.44 18.89
C HIS A 136 21.10 -16.44 17.74
N GLU A 137 22.11 -17.30 17.53
CA GLU A 137 22.22 -18.29 16.44
C GLU A 137 21.05 -19.30 16.39
N GLU A 138 20.43 -19.54 17.55
CA GLU A 138 19.30 -20.47 17.74
C GLU A 138 17.93 -19.79 17.63
N LYS A 139 17.89 -18.45 17.58
CA LYS A 139 16.64 -17.68 17.48
C LYS A 139 16.15 -17.62 16.04
N ILE A 140 14.84 -17.45 15.87
CA ILE A 140 14.23 -17.36 14.54
C ILE A 140 14.39 -15.95 13.99
N ALA A 141 15.24 -15.78 12.98
CA ALA A 141 15.37 -14.52 12.26
C ALA A 141 14.18 -14.29 11.32
N ILE A 142 13.58 -13.12 11.42
CA ILE A 142 12.52 -12.62 10.55
C ILE A 142 13.10 -11.55 9.63
N PHE A 143 12.59 -11.53 8.40
CA PHE A 143 12.99 -10.62 7.35
C PHE A 143 11.76 -9.96 6.72
N ALA A 144 11.94 -8.77 6.16
CA ALA A 144 10.90 -8.07 5.43
C ALA A 144 11.05 -8.27 3.91
N THR A 145 9.92 -8.38 3.21
CA THR A 145 9.88 -8.51 1.74
C THR A 145 9.82 -7.16 1.02
N ARG A 146 9.39 -6.10 1.70
CA ARG A 146 8.97 -4.82 1.09
C ARG A 146 9.91 -3.64 1.35
N PHE A 147 11.08 -3.86 1.97
CA PHE A 147 11.94 -2.74 2.39
C PHE A 147 12.92 -2.34 1.28
N GLN A 148 13.56 -3.32 0.64
CA GLN A 148 14.56 -3.07 -0.40
C GLN A 148 14.48 -4.02 -1.60
N TYR A 149 13.52 -4.93 -1.65
CA TYR A 149 13.29 -5.79 -2.80
C TYR A 149 12.27 -5.18 -3.77
N ASP A 150 12.62 -5.19 -5.05
CA ASP A 150 11.64 -5.28 -6.12
C ASP A 150 12.10 -6.38 -7.07
N PHE A 151 11.16 -7.16 -7.56
CA PHE A 151 11.43 -8.34 -8.39
C PHE A 151 10.76 -8.16 -9.75
N GLN A 152 11.41 -8.68 -10.79
CA GLN A 152 10.78 -8.84 -12.09
C GLN A 152 9.68 -9.91 -11.97
N ARG A 153 8.44 -9.59 -12.34
CA ARG A 153 7.25 -10.44 -12.12
C ARG A 153 6.69 -11.10 -13.39
N GLY A 154 7.48 -11.12 -14.45
CA GLY A 154 7.17 -11.82 -15.69
C GLY A 154 7.32 -13.33 -15.56
N VAL A 155 8.08 -13.79 -14.55
CA VAL A 155 8.21 -15.21 -14.19
C VAL A 155 7.85 -15.40 -12.71
N SER A 156 6.83 -16.22 -12.46
CA SER A 156 6.36 -16.58 -11.10
C SER A 156 7.35 -17.49 -10.38
N THR A 157 7.34 -17.45 -9.05
CA THR A 157 8.08 -18.37 -8.16
C THR A 157 7.40 -19.73 -7.97
N TYR A 158 6.20 -19.94 -8.54
CA TYR A 158 5.46 -21.20 -8.54
C TYR A 158 4.62 -21.37 -9.82
N SER A 159 4.21 -22.60 -10.12
CA SER A 159 3.44 -22.92 -11.31
C SER A 159 1.95 -22.61 -11.15
N HIS A 160 1.36 -21.93 -12.14
CA HIS A 160 -0.07 -21.60 -12.21
C HIS A 160 -0.81 -22.58 -13.12
N CYS A 161 -0.75 -23.86 -12.78
CA CYS A 161 -1.45 -24.92 -13.52
C CYS A 161 -2.96 -24.88 -13.25
N ARG A 162 -3.76 -25.11 -14.28
CA ARG A 162 -5.21 -25.32 -14.15
C ARG A 162 -5.50 -26.55 -13.28
N ASN A 163 -6.61 -26.51 -12.54
CA ASN A 163 -7.03 -27.57 -11.61
C ASN A 163 -6.00 -27.89 -10.52
N ARG A 164 -5.16 -26.91 -10.17
CA ARG A 164 -4.33 -26.96 -8.97
C ARG A 164 -5.19 -27.39 -7.78
N ASN A 165 -4.72 -28.39 -7.02
CA ASN A 165 -5.26 -28.71 -5.70
C ASN A 165 -5.23 -27.42 -4.88
N ASN A 166 -6.41 -26.81 -4.71
CA ASN A 166 -6.71 -25.49 -4.16
C ASN A 166 -5.58 -24.91 -3.27
N GLY A 167 -4.61 -24.20 -3.87
CA GLY A 167 -3.53 -23.54 -3.11
C GLY A 167 -2.16 -24.23 -3.01
N SER A 168 -1.83 -25.32 -3.72
CA SER A 168 -0.43 -25.85 -3.75
C SER A 168 0.62 -24.95 -4.45
N TYR A 169 1.55 -24.35 -3.71
CA TYR A 169 2.59 -23.43 -4.26
C TYR A 169 3.80 -24.17 -4.85
N GLU A 170 3.54 -25.18 -5.68
CA GLU A 170 4.55 -26.08 -6.24
C GLU A 170 5.14 -25.56 -7.56
N ILE A 171 6.30 -26.08 -7.93
CA ILE A 171 6.91 -25.86 -9.23
C ILE A 171 6.82 -27.16 -9.99
N THR A 172 6.04 -27.16 -11.07
CA THR A 172 5.88 -28.30 -11.96
C THR A 172 6.65 -28.03 -13.25
N ALA A 173 7.26 -29.09 -13.80
CA ALA A 173 7.91 -28.98 -15.10
C ALA A 173 6.90 -28.81 -16.23
N ASN A 174 5.71 -29.40 -16.08
CA ASN A 174 4.61 -29.34 -17.04
C ASN A 174 3.25 -29.30 -16.32
N CYS A 175 2.31 -28.53 -16.86
CA CYS A 175 0.91 -28.49 -16.44
C CYS A 175 0.02 -29.18 -17.49
N PRO A 176 -0.37 -30.46 -17.29
CA PRO A 176 -1.09 -31.23 -18.31
C PRO A 176 -2.47 -30.65 -18.65
N ASP A 177 -3.13 -30.00 -17.70
CA ASP A 177 -4.43 -29.36 -17.88
C ASP A 177 -4.33 -27.93 -18.45
N GLY A 178 -3.12 -27.49 -18.77
CA GLY A 178 -2.79 -26.14 -19.21
C GLY A 178 -2.65 -25.14 -18.06
N CYS A 179 -2.54 -23.87 -18.42
CA CYS A 179 -2.33 -22.77 -17.48
C CYS A 179 -3.63 -22.10 -17.04
N ASP A 180 -3.58 -21.49 -15.86
CA ASP A 180 -4.56 -20.50 -15.43
C ASP A 180 -4.52 -19.27 -16.36
N PRO A 181 -5.65 -18.57 -16.56
CA PRO A 181 -5.68 -17.35 -17.37
C PRO A 181 -4.64 -16.33 -16.88
N GLY A 182 -3.86 -15.77 -17.81
CA GLY A 182 -2.76 -14.86 -17.49
C GLY A 182 -1.39 -15.49 -17.38
N TRP A 183 -1.27 -16.80 -17.56
CA TRP A 183 -0.02 -17.55 -17.52
C TRP A 183 0.16 -18.45 -18.75
N ARG A 184 1.42 -18.71 -19.12
CA ARG A 184 1.82 -19.54 -20.27
C ARG A 184 3.11 -20.34 -20.01
N GLY A 185 3.48 -21.10 -21.03
CA GLY A 185 4.64 -22.00 -21.03
C GLY A 185 4.34 -23.33 -20.34
N ASP A 186 5.19 -24.33 -20.56
CA ASP A 186 4.96 -25.69 -20.07
C ASP A 186 4.74 -25.74 -18.54
N SER A 187 5.55 -24.99 -17.80
CA SER A 187 5.44 -24.88 -16.33
C SER A 187 4.37 -23.90 -15.83
N CYS A 188 3.69 -23.16 -16.72
CA CYS A 188 2.75 -22.08 -16.38
C CYS A 188 3.31 -21.05 -15.40
N ARG A 189 4.56 -20.63 -15.61
CA ARG A 189 5.25 -19.64 -14.77
C ARG A 189 5.49 -18.33 -15.51
N GLU A 190 5.40 -18.32 -16.83
CA GLU A 190 5.59 -17.13 -17.63
C GLU A 190 4.27 -16.38 -17.71
N ARG A 191 4.28 -15.08 -17.43
CA ARG A 191 3.09 -14.25 -17.53
C ARG A 191 2.69 -14.08 -19.00
N ASP A 192 1.39 -14.13 -19.27
CA ASP A 192 0.80 -13.98 -20.59
C ASP A 192 -0.19 -12.82 -20.61
N CYS A 193 0.23 -11.66 -21.12
CA CYS A 193 -0.66 -10.51 -21.23
C CYS A 193 -1.81 -10.71 -22.23
N SER A 194 -1.73 -11.70 -23.14
CA SER A 194 -2.76 -11.96 -24.15
C SER A 194 -4.00 -12.68 -23.58
N SER A 195 -3.90 -13.24 -22.37
CA SER A 195 -4.95 -13.99 -21.70
C SER A 195 -5.15 -13.45 -20.28
N GLY A 196 -6.38 -13.40 -19.77
CA GLY A 196 -6.65 -13.08 -18.36
C GLY A 196 -6.05 -11.77 -17.82
N ARG A 197 -5.70 -10.80 -18.69
CA ARG A 197 -4.91 -9.60 -18.37
C ARG A 197 -3.61 -9.93 -17.64
N GLY A 198 -2.97 -11.05 -18.00
CA GLY A 198 -1.74 -11.51 -17.39
C GLY A 198 -1.84 -11.74 -15.89
N ASP A 199 -3.01 -12.02 -15.31
CA ASP A 199 -3.20 -12.18 -13.86
C ASP A 199 -2.67 -10.97 -13.05
N CYS A 200 -2.85 -9.77 -13.60
CA CYS A 200 -2.51 -8.54 -12.90
C CYS A 200 -3.61 -8.15 -11.90
N PRO A 201 -3.25 -7.57 -10.74
CA PRO A 201 -4.23 -7.06 -9.79
C PRO A 201 -5.20 -6.06 -10.39
N VAL A 202 -6.35 -5.91 -9.75
CA VAL A 202 -7.35 -4.91 -10.15
C VAL A 202 -6.72 -3.51 -10.17
N GLY A 203 -6.94 -2.78 -11.27
CA GLY A 203 -6.39 -1.44 -11.46
C GLY A 203 -5.00 -1.41 -12.11
N MET A 204 -4.41 -2.56 -12.43
CA MET A 204 -3.19 -2.68 -13.23
C MET A 204 -3.48 -3.24 -14.63
N GLU A 205 -2.58 -2.97 -15.56
CA GLU A 205 -2.57 -3.52 -16.91
C GLU A 205 -1.34 -4.41 -17.11
N CYS A 206 -1.50 -5.54 -17.80
CA CYS A 206 -0.36 -6.35 -18.21
C CYS A 206 0.19 -5.79 -19.51
N ILE A 207 1.48 -5.45 -19.53
CA ILE A 207 2.16 -5.03 -20.75
C ILE A 207 3.33 -5.95 -21.04
N GLU A 208 3.56 -6.19 -22.33
CA GLU A 208 4.84 -6.69 -22.84
C GLU A 208 5.58 -5.52 -23.45
N SER A 209 6.75 -5.17 -22.92
CA SER A 209 7.58 -4.09 -23.43
C SER A 209 8.94 -4.60 -23.88
N THR A 210 9.52 -3.97 -24.90
CA THR A 210 10.90 -4.22 -25.31
C THR A 210 11.72 -2.97 -25.03
N VAL A 211 12.65 -3.07 -24.10
CA VAL A 211 13.51 -1.95 -23.70
C VAL A 211 14.95 -2.33 -24.03
N ASN A 212 15.54 -1.58 -24.96
CA ASN A 212 16.89 -1.80 -25.49
C ASN A 212 17.18 -3.24 -25.93
N GLY A 213 16.18 -3.91 -26.51
CA GLY A 213 16.28 -5.29 -27.01
C GLY A 213 15.94 -6.39 -26.00
N ASN A 214 15.77 -6.04 -24.72
CA ASN A 214 15.31 -6.97 -23.69
C ASN A 214 13.78 -6.92 -23.58
N LYS A 215 13.14 -8.09 -23.50
CA LYS A 215 11.69 -8.21 -23.32
C LYS A 215 11.33 -8.27 -21.84
N TYR A 216 10.34 -7.49 -21.45
CA TYR A 216 9.79 -7.45 -20.11
C TYR A 216 8.29 -7.69 -20.16
N VAL A 217 7.79 -8.50 -19.23
CA VAL A 217 6.36 -8.72 -19.01
C VAL A 217 6.04 -8.31 -17.59
N GLU A 218 5.10 -7.37 -17.42
CA GLU A 218 4.90 -6.69 -16.15
C GLU A 218 3.46 -6.20 -15.97
N CYS A 219 3.02 -6.16 -14.71
CA CYS A 219 1.80 -5.47 -14.30
C CYS A 219 2.15 -4.04 -13.95
N VAL A 220 1.60 -3.11 -14.73
CA VAL A 220 1.90 -1.68 -14.62
C VAL A 220 0.67 -0.91 -14.19
N CYS A 221 0.93 0.20 -13.50
CA CYS A 221 -0.10 1.14 -13.17
C CYS A 221 -0.47 2.00 -14.39
N PRO A 222 -1.73 2.45 -14.48
CA PRO A 222 -2.16 3.38 -15.51
C PRO A 222 -1.30 4.65 -15.55
N PRO A 223 -1.27 5.37 -16.69
CA PRO A 223 -0.53 6.62 -16.82
C PRO A 223 -0.83 7.60 -15.67
N GLY A 224 0.23 8.21 -15.11
CA GLY A 224 0.14 9.13 -13.97
C GLY A 224 0.14 8.45 -12.60
N LYS A 225 0.13 7.12 -12.52
CA LYS A 225 0.24 6.36 -11.27
C LYS A 225 1.54 5.55 -11.22
N VAL A 226 1.94 5.23 -9.99
CA VAL A 226 3.09 4.38 -9.66
C VAL A 226 2.61 3.20 -8.84
N ARG A 227 3.40 2.12 -8.89
CA ARG A 227 3.19 0.96 -8.05
C ARG A 227 3.93 1.15 -6.74
N ASN A 228 3.21 1.05 -5.63
CA ASN A 228 3.78 1.16 -4.29
C ASN A 228 4.30 -0.20 -3.76
N LYS A 229 4.87 -0.17 -2.55
CA LYS A 229 5.45 -1.33 -1.84
C LYS A 229 4.44 -2.45 -1.54
N TRP A 230 3.14 -2.15 -1.56
CA TRP A 230 2.03 -3.09 -1.35
C TRP A 230 1.42 -3.60 -2.65
N TYR A 231 2.09 -3.40 -3.78
CA TYR A 231 1.63 -3.86 -5.09
C TYR A 231 0.27 -3.25 -5.48
N GLN A 232 0.06 -1.98 -5.10
CA GLN A 232 -1.12 -1.19 -5.44
C GLN A 232 -0.73 0.02 -6.27
N CYS A 233 -1.66 0.50 -7.10
CA CYS A 233 -1.48 1.71 -7.88
C CYS A 233 -1.92 2.95 -7.10
N GLU A 234 -1.02 3.90 -6.96
CA GLU A 234 -1.28 5.21 -6.33
C GLU A 234 -0.69 6.34 -7.18
N VAL A 235 -1.21 7.56 -7.02
CA VAL A 235 -0.52 8.73 -7.58
C VAL A 235 0.77 8.94 -6.80
N PHE A 236 1.87 9.17 -7.51
CA PHE A 236 3.17 9.38 -6.89
C PHE A 236 3.14 10.58 -5.95
N ARG A 237 3.56 10.36 -4.71
CA ARG A 237 3.70 11.40 -3.70
C ARG A 237 5.03 11.28 -2.99
N LYS A 238 5.59 12.43 -2.64
CA LYS A 238 6.78 12.49 -1.80
C LYS A 238 6.36 12.40 -0.33
N ASN A 239 7.08 11.61 0.47
CA ASN A 239 7.01 11.72 1.92
C ASN A 239 7.56 13.11 2.33
N LEU A 240 6.66 13.99 2.76
CA LEU A 240 6.95 15.37 3.15
C LEU A 240 7.75 15.44 4.46
N ALA A 241 7.61 14.43 5.32
CA ALA A 241 8.29 14.35 6.61
C ALA A 241 9.73 13.84 6.51
N LEU A 242 10.12 13.20 5.40
CA LEU A 242 11.45 12.61 5.25
C LEU A 242 12.57 13.65 5.50
N HIS A 243 13.42 13.35 6.48
CA HIS A 243 14.53 14.15 6.99
C HIS A 243 14.14 15.56 7.47
N LYS A 244 12.90 15.72 7.92
CA LYS A 244 12.41 16.97 8.52
C LYS A 244 12.63 16.99 10.04
N PRO A 245 12.75 18.18 10.67
CA PRO A 245 12.98 18.26 12.10
C PRO A 245 11.82 17.67 12.93
N PRO A 246 12.11 16.67 13.79
CA PRO A 246 11.14 16.15 14.74
C PRO A 246 11.20 16.91 16.09
N TYR A 247 10.06 17.06 16.76
CA TYR A 247 9.90 17.75 18.04
C TYR A 247 9.00 16.97 18.99
N TYR A 248 9.32 16.99 20.29
CA TYR A 248 8.63 16.20 21.32
C TYR A 248 8.14 17.05 22.48
N SER A 249 7.04 16.60 23.08
CA SER A 249 6.55 17.11 24.36
C SER A 249 7.51 16.80 25.52
N SER A 250 8.17 15.63 25.49
CA SER A 250 9.19 15.22 26.44
C SER A 250 10.38 14.56 25.77
N THR A 251 11.53 14.53 26.44
CA THR A 251 12.72 13.82 25.99
C THR A 251 12.82 12.48 26.70
N TYR A 252 12.89 11.39 25.93
CA TYR A 252 13.47 10.15 26.40
C TYR A 252 14.99 10.19 26.28
N ASP A 253 15.70 9.51 27.18
CA ASP A 253 17.15 9.40 27.09
C ASP A 253 17.53 8.68 25.79
N GLU A 254 18.29 9.37 24.95
CA GLU A 254 18.74 8.82 23.67
C GLU A 254 19.83 7.77 23.90
N HIS A 255 19.58 6.55 23.43
CA HIS A 255 20.51 5.45 23.60
C HIS A 255 20.26 4.33 22.59
N ASP A 256 21.27 3.52 22.35
CA ASP A 256 21.16 2.28 21.58
C ASP A 256 21.04 1.09 22.54
N ASN A 257 19.93 0.37 22.49
CA ASN A 257 19.69 -0.81 23.30
C ASN A 257 19.32 -2.00 22.40
N PRO A 258 20.13 -3.07 22.37
CA PRO A 258 19.89 -4.22 21.49
C PRO A 258 18.60 -4.99 21.79
N THR A 259 17.96 -4.72 22.94
CA THR A 259 16.68 -5.31 23.35
C THR A 259 15.50 -4.35 23.27
N MET A 260 15.73 -3.05 23.48
CA MET A 260 14.66 -2.04 23.56
C MET A 260 14.56 -1.12 22.34
N GLY A 261 15.47 -1.22 21.37
CA GLY A 261 15.54 -0.33 20.22
C GLY A 261 16.64 0.72 20.33
N ALA A 262 16.90 1.39 19.20
CA ALA A 262 17.68 2.63 19.16
C ALA A 262 16.72 3.81 19.30
N HIS A 263 16.87 4.60 20.38
CA HIS A 263 15.97 5.69 20.73
C HIS A 263 16.60 7.01 20.33
N TYR A 264 16.22 7.55 19.17
CA TYR A 264 16.70 8.84 18.70
C TYR A 264 15.59 9.61 18.02
N LYS A 265 15.58 10.94 18.17
CA LYS A 265 14.48 11.72 17.59
C LYS A 265 14.41 11.62 16.08
N ILE A 266 15.57 11.54 15.44
CA ILE A 266 15.69 11.50 13.99
C ILE A 266 14.91 10.34 13.36
N HIS A 267 14.73 9.24 14.10
CA HIS A 267 14.01 8.06 13.63
C HIS A 267 12.53 8.32 13.36
N LEU A 268 11.93 9.41 13.85
CA LEU A 268 10.55 9.71 13.46
C LEU A 268 10.41 9.99 11.94
N THR A 269 11.51 10.34 11.26
CA THR A 269 11.49 10.90 9.91
C THR A 269 12.66 10.46 9.04
N ASP A 270 13.43 9.46 9.43
CA ASP A 270 14.63 9.06 8.69
C ASP A 270 14.34 8.08 7.54
N GLY A 271 13.07 7.70 7.38
CA GLY A 271 12.61 6.73 6.40
C GLY A 271 12.79 5.30 6.88
N ASN A 272 13.09 5.05 8.16
CA ASN A 272 13.33 3.72 8.72
C ASN A 272 12.18 3.19 9.60
N TYR A 273 11.31 2.39 9.00
CA TYR A 273 10.18 1.75 9.66
C TYR A 273 10.44 0.31 10.13
N ASP A 274 11.67 -0.04 10.49
CA ASP A 274 12.05 -1.39 10.96
C ASP A 274 11.52 -1.74 12.36
N GLY A 275 11.01 -0.75 13.12
CA GLY A 275 10.48 -0.98 14.46
C GLY A 275 11.54 -1.07 15.57
N TYR A 276 12.82 -1.11 15.23
CA TYR A 276 13.97 -1.07 16.14
C TYR A 276 14.47 0.36 16.36
N HIS A 277 14.64 1.10 15.26
CA HIS A 277 14.99 2.50 15.28
C HIS A 277 13.72 3.31 15.54
N ILE A 278 13.62 3.91 16.71
CA ILE A 278 12.37 4.50 17.20
C ILE A 278 12.58 5.87 17.82
N SER A 279 11.53 6.66 17.74
CA SER A 279 11.33 7.87 18.53
C SER A 279 10.40 7.58 19.69
N HIS A 280 10.69 8.15 20.86
CA HIS A 280 10.02 7.80 22.11
C HIS A 280 9.85 9.02 23.03
N ILE A 281 8.68 9.09 23.67
CA ILE A 281 8.31 10.11 24.67
C ILE A 281 7.84 9.43 25.97
N LEU A 282 7.94 10.13 27.10
CA LEU A 282 7.70 9.62 28.46
C LEU A 282 6.60 10.34 29.26
N ASP A 283 5.90 11.29 28.66
CA ASP A 283 4.88 12.07 29.34
C ASP A 283 3.48 11.53 29.07
N ALA A 284 2.59 11.62 30.06
CA ALA A 284 1.17 11.33 29.87
C ALA A 284 0.38 12.52 29.31
N MET A 285 0.87 13.73 29.57
CA MET A 285 0.32 14.97 29.02
C MET A 285 1.46 15.98 28.91
N PRO A 286 1.63 16.65 27.76
CA PRO A 286 0.73 16.66 26.60
C PRO A 286 0.94 15.54 25.56
N ALA A 287 1.91 14.64 25.77
CA ALA A 287 2.13 13.39 25.05
C ALA A 287 2.02 13.51 23.51
N TRP A 288 2.92 14.28 22.89
CA TRP A 288 2.95 14.45 21.44
C TRP A 288 4.35 14.31 20.86
N MET A 289 4.40 13.73 19.66
CA MET A 289 5.52 13.85 18.73
C MET A 289 5.05 14.65 17.52
N ALA A 290 5.91 15.51 16.99
CA ALA A 290 5.58 16.38 15.87
C ALA A 290 6.70 16.44 14.85
N VAL A 291 6.35 16.71 13.60
CA VAL A 291 7.28 16.97 12.50
C VAL A 291 7.00 18.36 11.93
N ASP A 292 8.04 19.17 11.79
CA ASP A 292 7.99 20.45 11.08
C ASP A 292 8.31 20.24 9.60
N LEU A 293 7.30 20.34 8.74
CA LEU A 293 7.43 20.17 7.29
C LEU A 293 8.25 21.28 6.61
N LEU A 294 8.59 22.35 7.33
CA LEU A 294 9.31 23.56 6.88
C LEU A 294 8.58 24.40 5.83
N SER A 295 7.42 23.95 5.35
CA SER A 295 6.58 24.64 4.37
C SER A 295 5.12 24.25 4.62
N LEU A 296 4.19 25.01 4.05
CA LEU A 296 2.76 24.75 4.19
C LEU A 296 2.29 23.74 3.15
N TYR A 297 1.54 22.74 3.61
CA TYR A 297 0.94 21.70 2.79
C TYR A 297 -0.49 21.42 3.23
N CYS A 298 -1.34 21.06 2.28
CA CYS A 298 -2.60 20.38 2.55
C CYS A 298 -2.30 18.89 2.76
N VAL A 299 -2.40 18.39 3.99
CA VAL A 299 -2.09 16.98 4.29
C VAL A 299 -3.29 16.10 3.95
N GLY A 300 -3.06 15.06 3.13
CA GLY A 300 -4.10 14.11 2.72
C GLY A 300 -4.16 12.90 3.64
N PHE A 301 -3.00 12.28 3.87
CA PHE A 301 -2.90 11.12 4.76
C PHE A 301 -1.48 11.01 5.32
N ILE A 302 -1.35 10.22 6.37
CA ILE A 302 -0.07 9.86 6.97
C ILE A 302 0.04 8.34 7.08
N ARG A 303 1.27 7.84 7.14
CA ARG A 303 1.57 6.45 7.51
C ARG A 303 2.41 6.48 8.78
N ALA A 304 1.93 5.81 9.81
CA ALA A 304 2.61 5.67 11.08
C ALA A 304 3.09 4.23 11.22
N TYR A 305 4.35 4.02 11.57
CA TYR A 305 4.92 2.70 11.81
C TYR A 305 5.20 2.54 13.30
N ASN A 306 4.63 1.50 13.90
CA ASN A 306 4.82 1.26 15.31
C ASN A 306 6.22 0.70 15.59
N ARG A 307 6.63 0.72 16.86
CA ARG A 307 7.80 -0.02 17.32
C ARG A 307 7.52 -1.53 17.34
N ILE A 308 8.59 -2.33 17.36
CA ILE A 308 8.47 -3.74 17.72
C ILE A 308 8.23 -3.84 19.22
N ASN A 309 7.10 -4.45 19.58
CA ASN A 309 6.64 -4.56 20.96
C ASN A 309 6.80 -5.99 21.50
N GLN A 310 7.49 -6.10 22.64
CA GLN A 310 7.64 -7.35 23.37
C GLN A 310 6.38 -7.74 24.15
N TRP A 311 5.55 -6.76 24.52
CA TRP A 311 4.33 -6.95 25.30
C TRP A 311 3.13 -6.32 24.60
N THR A 312 1.99 -7.01 24.70
CA THR A 312 0.73 -6.59 24.09
C THR A 312 0.23 -5.25 24.64
N ASP A 313 0.47 -4.96 25.92
CA ASP A 313 0.05 -3.68 26.50
C ASP A 313 0.81 -2.50 25.89
N PHE A 314 2.07 -2.70 25.49
CA PHE A 314 2.84 -1.63 24.84
C PHE A 314 2.44 -1.41 23.39
N LEU A 315 2.07 -2.50 22.68
CA LEU A 315 1.47 -2.41 21.36
C LEU A 315 0.21 -1.55 21.39
N LYS A 316 -0.67 -1.84 22.36
CA LYS A 316 -1.97 -1.18 22.56
C LYS A 316 -1.91 0.31 22.92
N ARG A 317 -0.74 0.83 23.29
CA ARG A 317 -0.57 2.29 23.56
C ARG A 317 -0.83 3.14 22.33
N MET A 318 -0.69 2.55 21.14
CA MET A 318 -0.99 3.19 19.86
C MET A 318 -2.41 2.91 19.36
N ASP A 319 -3.26 2.21 20.13
CA ASP A 319 -4.67 2.01 19.75
C ASP A 319 -5.35 3.37 19.58
N LYS A 320 -5.97 3.58 18.40
CA LYS A 320 -6.72 4.79 18.05
C LYS A 320 -5.91 6.09 18.20
N PHE A 321 -4.59 6.04 18.03
CA PHE A 321 -3.74 7.24 18.11
C PHE A 321 -4.31 8.37 17.25
N VAL A 322 -4.09 9.62 17.64
CA VAL A 322 -4.68 10.79 16.98
C VAL A 322 -3.62 11.54 16.20
N VAL A 323 -3.99 11.94 14.98
CA VAL A 323 -3.16 12.82 14.14
C VAL A 323 -3.78 14.20 14.14
N ARG A 324 -2.94 15.21 14.37
CA ARG A 324 -3.36 16.61 14.39
C ARG A 324 -2.47 17.49 13.52
N LEU A 325 -2.99 18.63 13.11
CA LEU A 325 -2.39 19.53 12.14
C LEU A 325 -2.41 20.96 12.66
N ASN A 326 -1.32 21.69 12.42
CA ASN A 326 -1.30 23.12 12.67
C ASN A 326 -0.39 23.89 11.70
N GLU A 327 -0.72 25.16 11.47
CA GLU A 327 0.08 26.07 10.64
C GLU A 327 1.33 26.54 11.40
N THR A 328 1.16 26.90 12.67
CA THR A 328 2.22 27.43 13.53
C THR A 328 2.19 26.76 14.88
N PHE A 329 3.33 26.43 15.44
CA PHE A 329 3.38 25.84 16.77
C PHE A 329 4.66 26.22 17.52
N ASP A 330 4.50 26.57 18.79
CA ASP A 330 5.63 26.73 19.70
C ASP A 330 6.05 25.35 20.21
N VAL A 331 7.14 24.81 19.66
CA VAL A 331 7.70 23.50 20.02
C VAL A 331 8.21 23.43 21.46
N SER A 332 8.34 24.56 22.15
CA SER A 332 8.65 24.63 23.58
C SER A 332 7.42 24.48 24.48
N ASN A 333 6.21 24.51 23.92
CA ASN A 333 4.97 24.35 24.65
C ASN A 333 4.90 22.99 25.36
N ARG A 334 4.45 22.99 26.62
CA ARG A 334 4.28 21.80 27.47
C ARG A 334 2.85 21.67 28.01
N GLU A 335 1.94 22.53 27.58
CA GLU A 335 0.52 22.44 27.89
C GLU A 335 -0.17 21.46 26.95
N ASP A 336 -1.38 21.05 27.34
CA ASP A 336 -2.28 20.31 26.45
C ASP A 336 -2.55 21.13 25.17
N ILE A 337 -2.45 20.44 24.04
CA ILE A 337 -2.59 21.01 22.70
C ILE A 337 -3.90 20.58 22.02
N ARG A 338 -4.68 19.66 22.60
CA ARG A 338 -5.85 19.05 21.93
C ARG A 338 -6.84 20.07 21.39
N ASP A 339 -7.10 21.14 22.16
CA ASP A 339 -8.03 22.21 21.78
C ASP A 339 -7.36 23.35 20.99
N LYS A 340 -6.05 23.23 20.69
CA LYS A 340 -5.23 24.27 20.06
C LYS A 340 -4.79 23.91 18.64
N VAL A 341 -5.05 22.68 18.19
CA VAL A 341 -4.63 22.18 16.89
C VAL A 341 -5.81 21.48 16.21
N ASN A 342 -5.77 21.38 14.88
CA ASN A 342 -6.86 20.80 14.10
C ASN A 342 -6.75 19.27 14.06
N LEU A 343 -7.88 18.56 14.18
CA LEU A 343 -7.92 17.12 13.98
C LEU A 343 -7.69 16.78 12.49
N CYS A 344 -6.75 15.88 12.21
CA CYS A 344 -6.67 15.21 10.91
C CYS A 344 -7.53 13.95 10.94
N GLY A 345 -7.30 13.05 11.91
CA GLY A 345 -8.05 11.81 12.02
C GLY A 345 -7.46 10.87 13.06
N PHE A 346 -7.94 9.63 13.05
CA PHE A 346 -7.57 8.59 14.02
C PHE A 346 -6.90 7.41 13.33
N GLY A 347 -5.95 6.80 14.05
CA GLY A 347 -5.36 5.51 13.75
C GLY A 347 -6.37 4.36 13.83
N PRO A 348 -5.94 3.14 13.51
CA PRO A 348 -6.78 1.95 13.60
C PRO A 348 -7.22 1.68 15.05
N GLU A 349 -8.35 0.97 15.17
CA GLU A 349 -8.91 0.52 16.46
C GLU A 349 -7.90 -0.28 17.29
N GLU A 350 -7.16 -1.16 16.63
CA GLU A 350 -6.07 -1.94 17.21
C GLU A 350 -4.77 -1.59 16.48
N ALA A 351 -3.76 -1.21 17.25
CA ALA A 351 -2.44 -0.98 16.71
C ALA A 351 -1.77 -2.29 16.27
N ILE A 352 -1.03 -2.22 15.16
CA ILE A 352 -0.21 -3.32 14.66
C ILE A 352 1.26 -3.10 14.99
N GLN A 353 2.05 -4.18 14.90
CA GLN A 353 3.50 -4.13 15.09
C GLN A 353 4.19 -3.31 13.99
N GLY A 354 5.49 -3.03 14.19
CA GLY A 354 6.34 -2.38 13.19
C GLY A 354 6.38 -3.08 11.82
N GLY A 355 7.00 -2.43 10.84
CA GLY A 355 7.13 -2.92 9.46
C GLY A 355 5.87 -2.81 8.58
N ASN A 356 4.67 -2.76 9.16
CA ASN A 356 3.43 -2.42 8.47
C ASN A 356 2.94 -1.02 8.84
N PRO A 357 2.37 -0.26 7.88
CA PRO A 357 1.88 1.08 8.14
C PRO A 357 0.48 1.05 8.76
N MET A 358 0.27 1.90 9.75
CA MET A 358 -1.05 2.34 10.18
C MET A 358 -1.38 3.64 9.45
N ILE A 359 -2.40 3.60 8.59
CA ILE A 359 -2.74 4.72 7.71
C ILE A 359 -3.83 5.57 8.35
N VAL A 360 -3.63 6.88 8.42
CA VAL A 360 -4.67 7.84 8.81
C VAL A 360 -4.92 8.78 7.64
N VAL A 361 -6.14 8.78 7.12
CA VAL A 361 -6.58 9.72 6.08
C VAL A 361 -7.23 10.91 6.76
N CYS A 362 -6.76 12.13 6.47
CA CYS A 362 -7.31 13.32 7.08
C CYS A 362 -8.77 13.56 6.66
N GLU A 363 -9.57 14.05 7.59
CA GLU A 363 -10.98 14.38 7.40
C GLU A 363 -11.14 15.66 6.56
N ASN A 364 -10.20 16.60 6.70
CA ASN A 364 -10.21 17.87 5.98
C ASN A 364 -8.90 18.11 5.23
N PHE A 365 -8.98 18.17 3.90
CA PHE A 365 -7.85 18.39 3.00
C PHE A 365 -7.54 19.87 2.73
N THR A 366 -8.30 20.80 3.31
CA THR A 366 -8.11 22.24 3.10
C THR A 366 -7.23 22.90 4.17
N ILE A 367 -6.86 22.16 5.22
CA ILE A 367 -6.05 22.67 6.33
C ILE A 367 -4.59 22.84 5.86
N LEU A 368 -4.16 24.09 5.70
CA LEU A 368 -2.75 24.41 5.48
C LEU A 368 -1.95 24.13 6.75
N THR A 369 -0.95 23.26 6.60
CA THR A 369 -0.25 22.66 7.72
C THR A 369 1.25 22.74 7.52
N ARG A 370 1.96 23.15 8.56
CA ARG A 370 3.42 23.00 8.68
C ARG A 370 3.79 21.95 9.71
N PHE A 371 3.01 21.83 10.78
CA PHE A 371 3.27 20.89 11.87
C PHE A 371 2.27 19.75 11.85
N VAL A 372 2.77 18.52 11.79
CA VAL A 372 1.95 17.30 11.92
C VAL A 372 2.28 16.66 13.26
N PHE A 373 1.27 16.43 14.07
CA PHE A 373 1.36 15.84 15.40
C PHE A 373 0.80 14.43 15.39
N ILE A 374 1.42 13.55 16.17
CA ILE A 374 0.89 12.25 16.54
C ILE A 374 0.84 12.14 18.07
N GLN A 375 -0.33 11.75 18.58
CA GLN A 375 -0.63 11.62 20.01
C GLN A 375 -1.26 10.25 20.29
N PRO A 376 -1.08 9.67 21.48
CA PRO A 376 -1.96 8.60 21.94
C PRO A 376 -3.43 9.05 21.91
N SER A 377 -4.34 8.08 21.85
CA SER A 377 -5.75 8.35 22.12
C SER A 377 -5.94 8.87 23.54
N ASP A 378 -7.02 9.64 23.78
CA ASP A 378 -7.32 10.20 25.10
C ASP A 378 -7.38 9.11 26.20
N GLU A 379 -7.84 7.90 25.84
CA GLU A 379 -7.90 6.74 26.72
C GLU A 379 -6.52 6.16 27.08
N ARG A 380 -5.53 6.33 26.19
CA ARG A 380 -4.16 5.80 26.28
C ARG A 380 -3.13 6.82 26.74
N MET A 381 -3.46 8.12 26.77
CA MET A 381 -2.53 9.18 27.21
C MET A 381 -1.92 8.90 28.59
N LYS A 382 -2.69 8.33 29.51
CA LYS A 382 -2.22 7.95 30.86
C LYS A 382 -1.15 6.86 30.89
N ASP A 383 -0.84 6.20 29.77
CA ASP A 383 0.13 5.11 29.73
C ASP A 383 1.59 5.60 29.71
N HIS A 384 1.81 6.93 29.71
CA HIS A 384 3.10 7.64 29.85
C HIS A 384 4.17 7.33 28.80
N HIS A 385 3.90 6.46 27.83
CA HIS A 385 4.93 5.99 26.92
C HIS A 385 4.35 5.91 25.52
N THR A 386 5.01 6.55 24.57
CA THR A 386 4.58 6.51 23.17
C THR A 386 5.80 6.47 22.31
N ALA A 387 5.85 5.49 21.42
CA ALA A 387 6.96 5.33 20.50
C ALA A 387 6.48 4.97 19.12
N LEU A 388 7.18 5.49 18.12
CA LEU A 388 6.97 5.23 16.71
C LEU A 388 8.32 4.99 16.04
N ALA A 389 8.32 4.09 15.06
CA ALA A 389 9.47 3.82 14.23
C ALA A 389 9.62 4.82 13.09
N GLU A 390 8.52 5.30 12.53
CA GLU A 390 8.54 6.28 11.43
C GLU A 390 7.17 6.95 11.30
N LEU A 391 7.16 8.22 10.89
CA LEU A 391 5.97 8.96 10.48
C LEU A 391 6.19 9.53 9.07
N GLU A 392 5.45 8.99 8.11
CA GLU A 392 5.41 9.50 6.74
C GLU A 392 4.19 10.41 6.55
N VAL A 393 4.37 11.55 5.88
CA VAL A 393 3.31 12.53 5.64
C VAL A 393 3.15 12.78 4.14
N PHE A 394 1.92 12.73 3.64
CA PHE A 394 1.64 12.84 2.21
C PHE A 394 0.60 13.92 1.90
N GLU A 395 0.84 14.68 0.82
CA GLU A 395 -0.02 15.76 0.37
C GLU A 395 -1.40 15.25 -0.10
N ALA A 396 -2.43 16.05 0.14
CA ALA A 396 -3.78 15.82 -0.35
C ALA A 396 -3.83 15.92 -1.88
N GLY A 397 -4.79 15.23 -2.48
CA GLY A 397 -5.04 15.27 -3.92
C GLY A 397 -6.48 14.89 -4.23
N CYS A 398 -6.95 15.25 -5.42
CA CYS A 398 -8.29 14.92 -5.87
C CYS A 398 -8.50 13.42 -6.12
N ASP A 399 -7.42 12.67 -6.35
CA ASP A 399 -7.45 11.20 -6.44
C ASP A 399 -7.79 10.51 -5.11
N LEU A 400 -7.68 11.22 -3.98
CA LEU A 400 -8.08 10.74 -2.67
C LEU A 400 -9.49 11.24 -2.36
N PHE A 401 -10.49 10.36 -2.39
CA PHE A 401 -11.87 10.67 -1.99
C PHE A 401 -12.45 11.94 -2.64
N ASN A 402 -12.13 12.18 -3.92
CA ASN A 402 -12.51 13.41 -4.64
C ASN A 402 -12.13 14.68 -3.85
N GLY A 403 -10.94 14.70 -3.25
CA GLY A 403 -10.45 15.81 -2.43
C GLY A 403 -11.31 16.17 -1.22
N ARG A 404 -12.18 15.26 -0.75
CA ARG A 404 -13.21 15.53 0.27
C ARG A 404 -14.29 16.53 -0.18
N CYS A 405 -14.46 16.77 -1.48
CA CYS A 405 -15.54 17.60 -2.03
C CYS A 405 -16.93 16.93 -2.02
N GLY A 406 -17.03 15.71 -1.50
CA GLY A 406 -18.25 14.91 -1.57
C GLY A 406 -18.47 14.31 -2.97
N GLU A 407 -19.66 13.77 -3.21
CA GLU A 407 -19.97 13.06 -4.45
C GLU A 407 -20.37 13.99 -5.60
N VAL A 408 -20.83 15.21 -5.28
CA VAL A 408 -21.50 16.08 -6.25
C VAL A 408 -20.57 17.18 -6.77
N GLU A 409 -19.70 17.75 -5.91
CA GLU A 409 -18.78 18.81 -6.31
C GLU A 409 -17.51 18.24 -6.91
N PRO A 410 -17.08 18.68 -8.10
CA PRO A 410 -15.81 18.25 -8.65
C PRO A 410 -14.65 18.87 -7.87
N CYS A 411 -13.68 18.04 -7.52
CA CYS A 411 -12.43 18.50 -6.92
C CYS A 411 -11.50 19.13 -7.94
N ARG A 412 -10.79 20.19 -7.52
CA ARG A 412 -9.71 20.85 -8.27
C ARG A 412 -8.48 21.02 -7.41
N GLU A 413 -7.32 20.71 -7.98
CA GLU A 413 -6.01 21.01 -7.39
C GLU A 413 -5.54 22.37 -7.89
N GLU A 414 -5.43 23.34 -6.98
CA GLU A 414 -4.95 24.69 -7.28
C GLU A 414 -3.57 24.90 -6.69
N LYS A 415 -2.58 25.22 -7.53
CA LYS A 415 -1.22 25.54 -7.07
C LYS A 415 -1.12 27.03 -6.72
N LYS A 416 -1.03 27.35 -5.43
CA LYS A 416 -0.85 28.72 -4.90
C LYS A 416 0.48 28.80 -4.19
N GLU A 417 1.34 29.73 -4.62
CA GLU A 417 2.65 30.00 -3.99
C GLU A 417 3.57 28.77 -3.83
N GLY A 418 3.38 27.75 -4.67
CA GLY A 418 4.15 26.50 -4.61
C GLY A 418 3.50 25.37 -3.82
N THR A 419 2.44 25.65 -3.06
CA THR A 419 1.62 24.66 -2.34
C THR A 419 0.43 24.23 -3.18
N VAL A 420 0.08 22.95 -3.15
CA VAL A 420 -1.16 22.46 -3.76
C VAL A 420 -2.29 22.58 -2.74
N THR A 421 -3.37 23.23 -3.14
CA THR A 421 -4.59 23.39 -2.34
C THR A 421 -5.76 22.68 -3.02
N ILE A 422 -6.67 22.13 -2.22
CA ILE A 422 -7.87 21.46 -2.72
C ILE A 422 -9.03 22.45 -2.72
N SER A 423 -9.72 22.54 -3.86
CA SER A 423 -10.85 23.44 -4.09
C SER A 423 -12.05 22.63 -4.57
N CYS A 424 -13.20 22.89 -3.94
CA CYS A 424 -14.48 22.29 -4.29
C CYS A 424 -15.36 23.39 -4.88
N SER A 425 -15.64 23.31 -6.18
CA SER A 425 -16.47 24.33 -6.84
C SER A 425 -17.17 23.75 -8.05
N TYR A 426 -18.46 24.03 -8.18
CA TYR A 426 -19.12 23.96 -9.48
C TYR A 426 -18.62 25.13 -10.33
N GLU A 427 -18.20 24.84 -11.57
CA GLU A 427 -18.28 25.89 -12.58
C GLU A 427 -19.75 26.23 -12.75
N THR A 428 -20.18 27.38 -12.24
CA THR A 428 -21.44 27.97 -12.68
C THR A 428 -21.35 28.14 -14.19
N THR A 429 -22.11 27.32 -14.90
CA THR A 429 -22.26 27.32 -16.37
C THR A 429 -22.82 28.63 -16.93
N GLU A 430 -22.98 29.68 -16.12
CA GLU A 430 -23.35 31.02 -16.56
C GLU A 430 -22.34 31.63 -17.54
N LYS A 431 -21.05 31.26 -17.47
CA LYS A 431 -20.04 31.76 -18.43
C LYS A 431 -20.06 31.07 -19.79
N VAL A 432 -20.67 29.89 -19.92
CA VAL A 432 -20.78 29.17 -21.21
C VAL A 432 -22.03 29.62 -21.98
N PHE A 433 -23.12 29.96 -21.29
CA PHE A 433 -24.34 30.46 -21.95
C PHE A 433 -24.24 31.91 -22.42
N ALA A 434 -23.29 32.72 -21.92
CA ALA A 434 -23.08 34.09 -22.39
C ALA A 434 -22.45 34.18 -23.81
N LYS A 435 -22.08 33.05 -24.45
CA LYS A 435 -21.41 33.03 -25.75
C LYS A 435 -22.08 32.18 -26.82
N LEU A 436 -23.34 31.80 -26.63
CA LEU A 436 -24.15 31.20 -27.68
C LEU A 436 -24.99 32.29 -28.38
N PRO A 437 -24.84 32.48 -29.71
CA PRO A 437 -25.70 33.41 -30.45
C PRO A 437 -27.16 32.98 -30.29
N SER A 438 -28.01 33.95 -29.93
CA SER A 438 -29.43 33.79 -29.57
C SER A 438 -30.29 33.05 -30.59
N SER A 439 -29.80 32.84 -31.82
CA SER A 439 -30.47 32.11 -32.88
C SER A 439 -30.54 30.58 -32.67
N ASN A 440 -29.66 29.97 -31.87
CA ASN A 440 -29.62 28.50 -31.72
C ASN A 440 -30.37 27.97 -30.49
N VAL A 441 -30.71 28.83 -29.53
CA VAL A 441 -31.38 28.42 -28.28
C VAL A 441 -32.82 27.97 -28.54
N ILE A 442 -33.53 28.64 -29.45
CA ILE A 442 -34.92 28.29 -29.80
C ILE A 442 -35.00 26.92 -30.48
N LEU A 443 -34.03 26.59 -31.34
CA LEU A 443 -33.99 25.31 -32.04
C LEU A 443 -33.73 24.14 -31.07
N ILE A 444 -32.79 24.32 -30.13
CA ILE A 444 -32.42 23.27 -29.16
C ILE A 444 -33.56 23.05 -28.15
N VAL A 445 -34.20 24.11 -27.66
CA VAL A 445 -35.37 23.99 -26.75
C VAL A 445 -36.54 23.29 -27.47
N GLY A 446 -36.76 23.58 -28.75
CA GLY A 446 -37.76 22.87 -29.56
C GLY A 446 -37.48 21.38 -29.71
N ILE A 447 -36.21 21.00 -29.97
CA ILE A 447 -35.81 19.59 -30.12
C ILE A 447 -35.95 18.83 -28.79
N ILE A 448 -35.52 19.43 -27.67
CA ILE A 448 -35.63 18.80 -26.35
C ILE A 448 -37.11 18.64 -25.95
N GLY A 449 -37.95 19.64 -26.23
CA GLY A 449 -39.39 19.56 -26.00
C GLY A 449 -40.06 18.43 -26.81
N ALA A 450 -39.69 18.27 -28.08
CA ALA A 450 -40.18 17.19 -28.93
C ALA A 450 -39.72 15.80 -28.45
N MET A 451 -38.47 15.66 -28.00
CA MET A 451 -37.96 14.40 -27.45
C MET A 451 -38.66 14.01 -26.13
N LEU A 452 -38.94 14.98 -25.24
CA LEU A 452 -39.67 14.75 -24.00
C LEU A 452 -41.14 14.34 -24.27
N ALA A 453 -41.78 14.94 -25.27
CA ALA A 453 -43.13 14.53 -25.70
C ALA A 453 -43.16 13.10 -26.29
N ALA A 454 -42.14 12.71 -27.04
CA ALA A 454 -42.00 11.34 -27.57
C ALA A 454 -41.71 10.31 -26.46
N LEU A 455 -40.91 10.68 -25.46
CA LEU A 455 -40.62 9.81 -24.31
C LEU A 455 -41.84 9.59 -23.43
N THR A 456 -42.60 10.65 -23.13
CA THR A 456 -43.83 10.56 -22.32
C THR A 456 -44.90 9.72 -23.00
N THR A 457 -45.07 9.86 -24.32
CA THR A 457 -46.00 9.01 -25.10
C THR A 457 -45.56 7.54 -25.13
N SER A 458 -44.27 7.27 -25.24
CA SER A 458 -43.72 5.90 -25.21
C SER A 458 -43.89 5.22 -23.85
N VAL A 459 -43.68 5.95 -22.75
CA VAL A 459 -43.87 5.44 -21.38
C VAL A 459 -45.35 5.19 -21.08
N LEU A 460 -46.25 6.07 -21.52
CA LEU A 460 -47.69 5.86 -21.40
C LEU A 460 -48.15 4.63 -22.19
N ALA A 461 -47.65 4.43 -23.41
CA ALA A 461 -47.96 3.23 -24.20
C ALA A 461 -47.48 1.95 -23.50
N ALA A 462 -46.24 1.93 -22.99
CA ALA A 462 -45.70 0.79 -22.25
C ALA A 462 -46.51 0.47 -20.98
N TRP A 463 -46.96 1.51 -20.26
CA TRP A 463 -47.83 1.35 -19.09
C TRP A 463 -49.20 0.76 -19.46
N PHE A 464 -49.82 1.21 -20.55
CA PHE A 464 -51.07 0.63 -21.06
C PHE A 464 -50.91 -0.84 -21.47
N PHE A 465 -49.81 -1.21 -22.14
CA PHE A 465 -49.53 -2.62 -22.49
C PHE A 465 -49.33 -3.49 -21.25
N LYS A 466 -48.59 -3.01 -20.25
CA LYS A 466 -48.39 -3.73 -18.98
C LYS A 466 -49.71 -3.94 -18.23
N LYS A 467 -50.57 -2.91 -18.18
CA LYS A 467 -51.88 -3.00 -17.54
C LYS A 467 -52.83 -3.97 -18.25
N ARG A 468 -52.74 -4.08 -19.59
CA ARG A 468 -53.54 -5.03 -20.36
C ARG A 468 -53.10 -6.48 -20.10
N LYS A 469 -51.80 -6.73 -20.03
CA LYS A 469 -51.24 -8.05 -19.72
C LYS A 469 -51.60 -8.55 -18.32
N MET A 470 -51.55 -7.69 -17.30
CA MET A 470 -51.94 -8.08 -15.94
C MET A 470 -53.42 -8.47 -15.83
N LYS A 471 -54.29 -7.91 -16.69
CA LYS A 471 -55.71 -8.25 -16.71
C LYS A 471 -56.00 -9.61 -17.37
N GLU A 472 -55.21 -9.99 -18.38
CA GLU A 472 -55.29 -11.33 -19.00
C GLU A 472 -54.77 -12.42 -18.05
N GLU A 473 -53.74 -12.14 -17.26
CA GLU A 473 -53.20 -13.09 -16.26
C GLU A 473 -54.14 -13.27 -15.04
N GLU A 474 -54.98 -12.28 -14.71
CA GLU A 474 -56.00 -12.38 -13.66
C GLU A 474 -57.20 -13.26 -14.10
N GLU A 475 -57.60 -13.20 -15.37
CA GLU A 475 -58.70 -14.02 -15.91
C GLU A 475 -58.30 -15.50 -16.10
N GLU A 476 -57.01 -15.84 -16.27
CA GLU A 476 -56.54 -17.24 -16.32
C GLU A 476 -56.30 -17.88 -14.93
N GLY A 477 -56.29 -17.07 -13.86
CA GLY A 477 -55.99 -17.54 -12.50
C GLY A 477 -57.16 -18.15 -11.73
N GLU A 478 -58.40 -17.79 -12.07
CA GLU A 478 -59.59 -18.23 -11.32
C GLU A 478 -60.07 -19.66 -11.65
N ASP A 479 -59.58 -20.29 -12.73
CA ASP A 479 -60.05 -21.62 -13.18
C ASP A 479 -59.25 -22.82 -12.62
N LYS A 480 -58.29 -22.61 -11.70
CA LYS A 480 -57.38 -23.69 -11.24
C LYS A 480 -57.32 -23.96 -9.74
N GLN A 481 -58.24 -23.43 -8.93
CA GLN A 481 -58.20 -23.65 -7.48
C GLN A 481 -59.44 -24.37 -6.94
N SER A 482 -59.68 -25.59 -7.44
CA SER A 482 -60.45 -26.60 -6.71
C SER A 482 -59.88 -27.98 -7.04
N VAL A 483 -58.99 -28.50 -6.18
CA VAL A 483 -58.76 -29.92 -5.85
C VAL A 483 -57.43 -29.98 -5.09
N ALA A 484 -57.50 -30.25 -3.79
CA ALA A 484 -56.62 -31.16 -3.03
C ALA A 484 -56.75 -30.84 -1.54
N SER A 485 -57.57 -31.65 -0.87
CA SER A 485 -57.67 -31.79 0.58
C SER A 485 -56.73 -32.88 1.09
N SER A 486 -56.52 -32.84 2.41
CA SER A 486 -56.31 -33.93 3.39
C SER A 486 -54.93 -34.57 3.57
N GLU A 487 -54.68 -34.89 4.85
CA GLU A 487 -53.57 -35.60 5.53
C GLU A 487 -52.45 -34.65 5.99
N GLU A 488 -52.34 -34.15 7.23
CA GLU A 488 -52.61 -34.64 8.61
C GLU A 488 -51.83 -35.90 9.04
N ASP A 489 -51.04 -35.70 10.11
CA ASP A 489 -50.37 -36.65 11.04
C ASP A 489 -49.20 -37.52 10.46
N GLU A 490 -48.07 -37.76 11.13
CA GLU A 490 -47.78 -37.93 12.57
C GLU A 490 -46.25 -37.75 12.87
N LEU A 491 -45.95 -37.50 14.16
CA LEU A 491 -44.68 -37.50 14.94
C LEU A 491 -43.31 -37.88 14.34
#